data_AF-K9Q792-F1
#
_entry.id   AF-K9Q792-F1
#
_cell.length_a   1.000
_cell.length_b   1.000
_cell.length_c   1.000
_cell.angle_alpha   90.00
_cell.angle_beta   90.00
_cell.angle_gamma   90.00
#
_symmetry.space_group_name_H-M   'P 1'
#
loop_
_entity.id
_entity.type
_entity.pdbx_description
1 polymer ?
#
loop_
_entity_poly.entity_id
_entity_poly.type
_entity_poly.pdbx_seq_one_letter_code
_entity_poly.pdbx_strand_id
1 'polypeptide(L)'
;MQKTNHKLEPQEIASLGASLRAIEQKFLKQRRKEGYKKIWLQGEEPYFDVFFEFEYEKIIWFQFTLRGKTVSWDIRRPELQTGNTNELCTDDVSFYAASKTIETDNQTDWEFIYLVKLILETRAEEEIFTQALALFNK
;
A
#
# COMPACT_ATOMS: atom_id res chain seq x y z
N MET A 1 0.44 5.68 -26.57
CA MET A 1 -0.60 5.30 -25.59
C MET A 1 -0.98 6.54 -24.81
N GLN A 2 -2.24 6.96 -24.87
CA GLN A 2 -2.72 8.11 -24.11
C GLN A 2 -2.70 7.76 -22.61
N LYS A 3 -1.87 8.46 -21.83
CA LYS A 3 -1.96 8.48 -20.37
C LYS A 3 -3.22 9.27 -20.02
N THR A 4 -4.38 8.63 -19.99
CA THR A 4 -5.56 9.21 -19.35
C THR A 4 -5.30 9.19 -17.85
N ASN A 5 -4.86 10.32 -17.30
CA ASN A 5 -5.05 10.66 -15.89
C ASN A 5 -6.56 10.77 -15.63
N HIS A 6 -7.28 9.64 -15.69
CA HIS A 6 -8.67 9.61 -15.27
C HIS A 6 -8.63 9.79 -13.76
N LYS A 7 -9.06 10.96 -13.31
CA LYS A 7 -9.36 11.18 -11.90
C LYS A 7 -10.41 10.15 -11.52
N LEU A 8 -10.11 9.31 -10.53
CA LEU A 8 -11.05 8.29 -10.08
C LEU A 8 -12.27 8.98 -9.47
N GLU A 9 -13.45 8.54 -9.86
CA GLU A 9 -14.70 9.03 -9.31
C GLU A 9 -14.90 8.52 -7.88
N PRO A 10 -15.66 9.23 -7.02
CA PRO A 10 -15.86 8.82 -5.61
C PRO A 10 -16.36 7.38 -5.44
N GLN A 11 -17.17 6.89 -6.38
CA GLN A 11 -17.70 5.53 -6.37
C GLN A 11 -16.61 4.48 -6.67
N GLU A 12 -15.65 4.81 -7.54
CA GLU A 12 -14.49 3.95 -7.82
C GLU A 12 -13.58 3.88 -6.58
N ILE A 13 -13.34 5.02 -5.93
CA ILE A 13 -12.56 5.10 -4.68
C ILE A 13 -13.20 4.24 -3.59
N ALA A 14 -14.53 4.37 -3.40
CA ALA A 14 -15.27 3.54 -2.45
C ALA A 14 -15.18 2.05 -2.77
N SER A 15 -15.29 1.70 -4.06
CA SER A 15 -15.19 0.31 -4.52
C SER A 15 -13.80 -0.28 -4.26
N LEU A 16 -12.73 0.49 -4.52
CA LEU A 16 -11.36 0.10 -4.20
C LEU A 16 -11.22 -0.20 -2.71
N GLY A 17 -11.58 0.74 -1.83
CA GLY A 17 -11.48 0.52 -0.38
C GLY A 17 -12.28 -0.70 0.08
N ALA A 18 -13.53 -0.82 -0.37
CA ALA A 18 -14.42 -1.92 -0.04
C ALA A 18 -13.94 -3.29 -0.54
N SER A 19 -13.09 -3.34 -1.58
CA SER A 19 -12.54 -4.59 -2.12
C SER A 19 -11.43 -5.20 -1.28
N LEU A 20 -10.79 -4.42 -0.39
CA LEU A 20 -9.66 -4.90 0.42
C LEU A 20 -10.11 -6.01 1.39
N ARG A 21 -9.46 -7.18 1.31
CA ARG A 21 -9.71 -8.33 2.19
C ARG A 21 -8.41 -8.82 2.82
N ALA A 22 -8.46 -9.16 4.10
CA ALA A 22 -7.30 -9.70 4.79
C ALA A 22 -6.94 -11.08 4.24
N ILE A 23 -5.67 -11.26 3.90
CA ILE A 23 -5.11 -12.57 3.57
C ILE A 23 -4.84 -13.32 4.86
N GLU A 24 -5.12 -14.62 4.87
CA GLU A 24 -4.91 -15.46 6.04
C GLU A 24 -3.45 -15.41 6.51
N GLN A 25 -3.26 -15.14 7.80
CA GLN A 25 -1.94 -14.93 8.40
C GLN A 25 -0.99 -16.13 8.26
N LYS A 26 -1.52 -17.34 8.06
CA LYS A 26 -0.72 -18.56 7.85
C LYS A 26 0.16 -18.50 6.60
N PHE A 27 -0.19 -17.65 5.63
CA PHE A 27 0.59 -17.43 4.41
C PHE A 27 1.65 -16.34 4.57
N LEU A 28 1.61 -15.57 5.66
CA LEU A 28 2.57 -14.51 5.93
C LEU A 28 3.75 -15.08 6.72
N LYS A 29 4.97 -14.85 6.23
CA LYS A 29 6.19 -15.08 7.02
C LYS A 29 6.16 -14.15 8.23
N GLN A 30 5.77 -14.67 9.39
CA GLN A 30 5.80 -13.93 10.65
C GLN A 30 7.22 -13.92 11.20
N ARG A 31 7.64 -12.78 11.79
CA ARG A 31 8.83 -12.77 12.63
C ARG A 31 8.50 -13.48 13.93
N ARG A 32 9.39 -14.35 14.42
CA ARG A 32 9.30 -14.93 15.77
C ARG A 32 9.75 -13.91 16.81
N LYS A 33 9.05 -12.77 16.86
CA LYS A 33 9.26 -11.71 17.85
C LYS A 33 7.92 -11.44 18.53
N GLU A 34 7.90 -11.47 19.86
CA GLU A 34 6.71 -11.12 20.62
C GLU A 34 6.25 -9.70 20.28
N GLY A 35 4.93 -9.50 20.22
CA GLY A 35 4.32 -8.22 19.88
C GLY A 35 4.40 -7.83 18.40
N TYR A 36 5.08 -8.59 17.54
CA TYR A 36 5.12 -8.34 16.11
C TYR A 36 3.91 -8.94 15.39
N LYS A 37 3.28 -8.16 14.50
CA LYS A 37 2.17 -8.62 13.67
C LYS A 37 2.31 -8.07 12.27
N LYS A 38 2.22 -8.94 11.27
CA LYS A 38 2.09 -8.54 9.86
C LYS A 38 0.65 -8.74 9.38
N ILE A 39 0.09 -7.72 8.74
CA ILE A 39 -1.21 -7.76 8.07
C ILE A 39 -1.00 -7.47 6.60
N TRP A 40 -1.67 -8.25 5.76
CA TRP A 40 -1.75 -8.04 4.32
C TRP A 40 -3.22 -8.03 3.92
N LEU A 41 -3.64 -6.93 3.30
CA LEU A 41 -4.94 -6.78 2.68
C LEU A 41 -4.74 -6.78 1.16
N GLN A 42 -5.49 -7.60 0.44
CA GLN A 42 -5.48 -7.65 -1.02
C GLN A 42 -6.81 -7.14 -1.56
N GLY A 43 -6.74 -6.24 -2.54
CA GLY A 43 -7.90 -5.75 -3.27
C GLY A 43 -8.28 -6.69 -4.41
N GLU A 44 -9.44 -6.45 -5.02
CA GLU A 44 -9.93 -7.24 -6.16
C GLU A 44 -9.22 -6.87 -7.47
N GLU A 45 -8.70 -5.64 -7.58
CA GLU A 45 -7.94 -5.21 -8.76
C GLU A 45 -6.52 -5.79 -8.77
N PRO A 46 -5.95 -6.11 -9.95
CA PRO A 46 -4.54 -6.46 -10.09
C PRO A 46 -3.63 -5.36 -9.53
N TYR A 47 -2.53 -5.78 -8.90
CA TYR A 47 -1.53 -4.87 -8.34
C TYR A 47 -2.11 -3.89 -7.31
N PHE A 48 -3.12 -4.34 -6.55
CA PHE A 48 -3.69 -3.60 -5.43
C PHE A 48 -3.54 -4.39 -4.12
N ASP A 49 -2.69 -3.88 -3.23
CA ASP A 49 -2.46 -4.45 -1.92
C ASP A 49 -2.13 -3.37 -0.87
N VAL A 50 -2.35 -3.71 0.40
CA VAL A 50 -1.91 -2.91 1.53
C VAL A 50 -1.24 -3.81 2.56
N PHE A 51 -0.03 -3.47 2.96
CA PHE A 51 0.71 -4.14 3.99
C PHE A 51 0.90 -3.25 5.21
N PHE A 52 0.82 -3.87 6.38
CA PHE A 52 1.11 -3.26 7.65
C PHE A 52 2.00 -4.18 8.47
N GLU A 53 3.02 -3.60 9.09
CA GLU A 53 3.78 -4.25 10.16
C GLU A 53 3.58 -3.47 11.45
N PHE A 54 3.28 -4.21 12.51
CA PHE A 54 3.04 -3.69 13.83
C PHE A 54 4.06 -4.20 14.83
N GLU A 55 4.34 -3.37 15.82
CA GLU A 55 5.01 -3.75 17.06
C GLU A 55 4.21 -3.19 18.25
N TYR A 56 3.74 -4.07 19.14
CA TYR A 56 2.87 -3.72 20.27
C TYR A 56 1.70 -2.79 19.85
N GLU A 57 0.94 -3.24 18.85
CA GLU A 57 -0.27 -2.57 18.31
C GLU A 57 -0.04 -1.23 17.58
N LYS A 58 1.22 -0.80 17.42
CA LYS A 58 1.57 0.41 16.65
C LYS A 58 2.12 0.05 15.29
N ILE A 59 1.66 0.75 14.26
CA ILE A 59 2.26 0.66 12.92
C ILE A 59 3.72 1.09 12.99
N ILE A 60 4.63 0.19 12.60
CA ILE A 60 6.06 0.48 12.44
C ILE A 60 6.45 0.59 10.96
N TRP A 61 5.66 -0.01 10.08
CA TRP A 61 5.84 0.05 8.63
C TRP A 61 4.51 -0.12 7.90
N PHE A 62 4.34 0.61 6.81
CA PHE A 62 3.15 0.64 5.98
C PHE A 62 3.55 0.69 4.50
N GLN A 63 2.82 -0.03 3.66
CA GLN A 63 2.91 0.11 2.21
C GLN A 63 1.55 -0.10 1.59
N PHE A 64 1.19 0.81 0.70
CA PHE A 64 0.05 0.70 -0.19
C PHE A 64 0.56 0.56 -1.61
N THR A 65 0.06 -0.40 -2.38
CA THR A 65 0.32 -0.54 -3.81
C THR A 65 -0.98 -0.38 -4.57
N LEU A 66 -1.01 0.41 -5.64
CA LEU A 66 -2.10 0.41 -6.61
C LEU A 66 -1.53 0.61 -8.01
N ARG A 67 -1.81 -0.35 -8.90
CA ARG A 67 -1.45 -0.29 -10.33
C ARG A 67 0.04 0.03 -10.54
N GLY A 68 0.89 -0.65 -9.77
CA GLY A 68 2.34 -0.50 -9.81
C GLY A 68 2.89 0.76 -9.14
N LYS A 69 2.06 1.67 -8.64
CA LYS A 69 2.50 2.78 -7.79
C LYS A 69 2.44 2.39 -6.32
N THR A 70 3.31 2.98 -5.51
CA THR A 70 3.37 2.73 -4.06
C THR A 70 3.40 4.00 -3.23
N VAL A 71 2.81 3.93 -2.05
CA VAL A 71 3.06 4.84 -0.94
C VAL A 71 3.57 4.00 0.21
N SER A 72 4.72 4.35 0.78
CA SER A 72 5.29 3.66 1.93
C SER A 72 5.64 4.62 3.05
N TRP A 73 5.68 4.08 4.27
CA TRP A 73 6.06 4.79 5.48
C TRP A 73 6.81 3.85 6.43
N ASP A 74 7.87 4.35 7.07
CA ASP A 74 8.68 3.59 8.02
C ASP A 74 8.95 4.44 9.27
N ILE A 75 8.80 3.87 10.47
CA ILE A 75 9.01 4.60 11.72
C ILE A 75 10.42 5.20 11.86
N ARG A 76 11.42 4.62 11.20
CA ARG A 76 12.81 5.10 11.21
C ARG A 76 13.01 6.35 10.35
N ARG A 77 12.10 6.58 9.39
CA ARG A 77 12.07 7.73 8.48
C ARG A 77 10.60 8.11 8.28
N PRO A 78 10.01 8.86 9.23
CA PRO A 78 8.56 9.00 9.36
C PRO A 78 7.93 9.94 8.32
N GLU A 79 8.37 9.86 7.07
CA GLU A 79 7.88 10.60 5.91
C GLU A 79 7.20 9.62 4.94
N LEU A 80 6.17 10.09 4.23
CA LEU A 80 5.56 9.32 3.16
C LEU A 80 6.46 9.35 1.92
N GLN A 81 6.74 8.18 1.38
CA GLN A 81 7.57 8.00 0.20
C GLN A 81 6.78 7.32 -0.90
N THR A 82 6.81 7.90 -2.10
CA THR A 82 6.22 7.28 -3.29
C THR A 82 7.27 6.50 -4.08
N GLY A 83 6.81 5.57 -4.90
CA GLY A 83 7.67 4.77 -5.75
C GLY A 83 6.88 3.92 -6.72
N ASN A 84 7.58 3.23 -7.61
CA ASN A 84 7.00 2.33 -8.58
C ASN A 84 7.50 0.90 -8.36
N THR A 85 6.64 -0.07 -8.59
CA THR A 85 6.98 -1.49 -8.53
C THR A 85 7.46 -1.95 -9.90
N ASN A 86 8.38 -2.91 -9.92
CA ASN A 86 8.80 -3.57 -11.14
C ASN A 86 7.72 -4.52 -11.72
N GLU A 87 6.57 -4.66 -11.06
CA GLU A 87 5.51 -5.62 -11.42
C GLU A 87 4.90 -5.33 -12.80
N LEU A 88 5.00 -4.08 -13.27
CA LEU A 88 4.53 -3.67 -14.60
C LEU A 88 5.66 -3.62 -15.65
N CYS A 89 6.90 -3.96 -15.29
CA CYS A 89 8.03 -3.93 -16.21
C CYS A 89 8.03 -5.21 -17.08
N THR A 90 7.67 -5.07 -18.35
CA THR A 90 7.59 -6.18 -19.32
C THR A 90 8.92 -6.50 -20.00
N ASP A 91 9.96 -5.69 -19.78
CA ASP A 91 11.16 -5.68 -20.61
C ASP A 91 12.24 -6.68 -20.12
N ASP A 92 12.03 -7.36 -19.00
CA ASP A 92 12.97 -8.33 -18.44
C ASP A 92 12.32 -9.72 -18.26
N VAL A 93 12.11 -10.40 -19.39
CA VAL A 93 11.51 -11.74 -19.48
C VAL A 93 12.51 -12.86 -19.13
N SER A 94 13.72 -12.50 -18.70
CA SER A 94 14.85 -13.41 -18.54
C SER A 94 14.67 -14.35 -17.35
N PHE A 95 14.11 -13.84 -16.24
CA PHE A 95 13.93 -14.58 -15.00
C PHE A 95 12.78 -13.97 -14.20
N TYR A 96 11.66 -14.68 -14.06
CA TYR A 96 10.55 -14.29 -13.18
C TYR A 96 10.98 -14.45 -11.72
N ALA A 97 11.76 -13.50 -11.20
CA ALA A 97 12.08 -13.46 -9.77
C ALA A 97 10.80 -13.07 -9.03
N ALA A 98 10.33 -13.95 -8.13
CA ALA A 98 9.16 -13.75 -7.28
C ALA A 98 9.36 -12.67 -6.20
N SER A 99 10.08 -11.59 -6.51
CA SER A 99 10.37 -10.47 -5.61
C SER A 99 9.88 -9.17 -6.24
N LYS A 100 8.82 -8.61 -5.65
CA LYS A 100 8.41 -7.24 -5.86
C LYS A 100 9.52 -6.32 -5.36
N THR A 101 10.11 -5.53 -6.25
CA THR A 101 11.03 -4.45 -5.89
C THR A 101 10.33 -3.11 -6.03
N ILE A 102 10.70 -2.15 -5.19
CA ILE A 102 10.17 -0.79 -5.22
C ILE A 102 11.33 0.14 -5.55
N GLU A 103 11.20 0.84 -6.66
CA GLU A 103 12.03 1.98 -7.00
C GLU A 103 11.37 3.23 -6.41
N THR A 104 12.06 3.85 -5.45
CA THR A 104 11.62 5.09 -4.84
C THR A 104 11.63 6.23 -5.86
N ASP A 105 10.59 7.06 -5.86
CA ASP A 105 10.56 8.25 -6.70
C ASP A 105 11.55 9.31 -6.19
N ASN A 106 12.22 9.99 -7.11
CA ASN A 106 13.07 11.14 -6.77
C ASN A 106 12.27 12.34 -6.22
N GLN A 107 10.97 12.40 -6.54
CA GLN A 107 10.03 13.42 -6.05
C GLN A 107 8.74 12.74 -5.63
N THR A 108 8.22 13.14 -4.47
CA THR A 108 6.96 12.59 -3.92
C THR A 108 5.77 12.91 -4.83
N ASP A 109 5.04 11.87 -5.27
CA ASP A 109 3.77 11.98 -6.00
C ASP A 109 2.62 12.30 -5.03
N TRP A 110 2.40 13.60 -4.77
CA TRP A 110 1.36 14.08 -3.86
C TRP A 110 -0.06 13.79 -4.35
N GLU A 111 -0.28 13.72 -5.66
CA GLU A 111 -1.59 13.35 -6.20
C GLU A 111 -1.92 11.89 -5.86
N PHE A 112 -0.92 11.02 -5.98
CA PHE A 112 -1.08 9.63 -5.59
C PHE A 112 -1.25 9.46 -4.08
N ILE A 113 -0.48 10.18 -3.25
CA ILE A 113 -0.69 10.20 -1.79
C ILE A 113 -2.13 10.61 -1.43
N TYR A 114 -2.65 11.66 -2.08
CA TYR A 114 -4.01 12.12 -1.84
C TYR A 114 -5.05 11.05 -2.24
N LEU A 115 -4.86 10.39 -3.37
CA LEU A 115 -5.71 9.27 -3.78
C LEU A 115 -5.68 8.12 -2.75
N VAL A 116 -4.49 7.73 -2.29
CA VAL A 116 -4.35 6.67 -1.27
C VAL A 116 -5.10 7.07 0.01
N LYS A 117 -4.95 8.31 0.47
CA LYS A 117 -5.68 8.83 1.62
C LYS A 117 -7.19 8.68 1.43
N LEU A 118 -7.74 9.12 0.29
CA LEU A 118 -9.17 8.98 -0.01
C LEU A 118 -9.65 7.52 0.01
N ILE A 119 -8.86 6.58 -0.53
CA ILE A 119 -9.20 5.16 -0.52
C ILE A 119 -9.25 4.63 0.92
N LEU A 120 -8.26 4.95 1.75
CA LEU A 120 -8.21 4.49 3.14
C LEU A 120 -9.32 5.12 4.01
N GLU A 121 -9.71 6.36 3.73
CA GLU A 121 -10.81 7.07 4.42
C GLU A 121 -12.16 6.36 4.29
N THR A 122 -12.38 5.61 3.20
CA THR A 122 -13.61 4.82 3.01
C THR A 122 -13.82 3.73 4.06
N ARG A 123 -12.75 3.38 4.81
CA ARG A 123 -12.74 2.36 5.87
C ARG A 123 -12.22 2.92 7.19
N ALA A 124 -12.35 4.22 7.42
CA ALA A 124 -11.83 4.89 8.61
C ALA A 124 -12.43 4.42 9.95
N GLU A 125 -13.54 3.66 9.92
CA GLU A 125 -14.14 3.03 11.10
C GLU A 125 -13.32 1.86 11.66
N GLU A 126 -12.45 1.26 10.84
CA GLU A 126 -11.55 0.20 11.26
C GLU A 126 -10.24 0.77 11.79
N GLU A 127 -9.86 0.34 12.99
CA GLU A 127 -8.73 0.90 13.74
C GLU A 127 -7.41 0.96 12.95
N ILE A 128 -7.11 -0.09 12.16
CA ILE A 128 -5.92 -0.14 11.32
C ILE A 128 -5.83 1.00 10.32
N PHE A 129 -6.97 1.35 9.68
CA PHE A 129 -7.02 2.42 8.72
C PHE A 129 -7.04 3.78 9.40
N THR A 130 -7.68 3.91 10.57
CA THR A 130 -7.58 5.12 11.40
C THR A 130 -6.12 5.42 11.76
N GLN A 131 -5.37 4.41 12.22
CA GLN A 131 -3.95 4.56 12.54
C GLN A 131 -3.12 4.92 11.30
N ALA A 132 -3.40 4.29 10.16
CA ALA A 132 -2.72 4.57 8.89
C ALA A 132 -2.95 6.02 8.45
N LEU A 133 -4.20 6.50 8.49
CA LEU A 133 -4.58 7.87 8.12
C LEU A 133 -3.90 8.93 8.97
N ALA A 134 -3.59 8.64 10.24
CA ALA A 134 -2.83 9.54 11.10
C ALA A 134 -1.38 9.77 10.60
N LEU A 135 -0.84 8.88 9.77
CA LEU A 135 0.47 9.05 9.14
C LEU A 135 0.47 10.07 8.00
N PHE A 136 -0.70 10.36 7.41
CA PHE A 136 -0.87 11.30 6.29
C PHE A 136 -1.05 12.76 6.74
N ASN A 137 -1.21 13.01 8.04
CA ASN A 137 -1.47 14.33 8.61
C ASN A 137 -0.24 14.90 9.35
N LYS A 138 0.95 14.39 9.07
CA LYS A 138 2.21 14.80 9.70
C LYS A 138 3.02 15.73 8.83
#